data_AF-A0A956XTK0-F1
#
_entry.id   AF-A0A956XTK0-F1
#
_cell.length_a   1.000
_cell.length_b   1.000
_cell.length_c   1.000
_cell.angle_alpha   90.00
_cell.angle_beta   90.00
_cell.angle_gamma   90.00
#
_symmetry.space_group_name_H-M   'P 1'
#
loop_
_entity.id
_entity.type
_entity.pdbx_description
1 polymer ?
#
loop_
_entity_poly.entity_id
_entity_poly.type
_entity_poly.pdbx_seq_one_letter_code
_entity_poly.pdbx_strand_id
1 'polypeptide(L)'
;MPERIVVKENELEQMIVILRRSSAQLREVQGEMHAIAQKMEGGALIGVGGTEFVNGLNNNLSNSIEALAAKLEERAAYVQRELEQNQAARNQSRGRFV
;
A
#
# COMPACT_ATOMS: atom_id res chain seq x y z
N MET A 1 22.45 -23.24 21.76
CA MET A 1 21.05 -23.62 21.46
C MET A 1 20.62 -22.75 20.30
N PRO A 2 20.12 -23.29 19.17
CA PRO A 2 19.72 -22.43 18.07
C PRO A 2 18.53 -21.59 18.56
N GLU A 3 18.68 -20.27 18.47
CA GLU A 3 17.58 -19.32 18.71
C GLU A 3 16.38 -19.83 17.93
N ARG A 4 15.27 -20.10 18.63
CA ARG A 4 14.01 -20.40 17.98
C ARG A 4 13.79 -19.29 16.97
N ILE A 5 13.65 -19.64 15.71
CA ILE A 5 13.04 -18.77 14.70
C ILE A 5 11.58 -18.63 15.14
N VAL A 6 11.34 -17.80 16.16
CA VAL A 6 10.01 -17.36 16.54
C VAL A 6 9.71 -16.30 15.50
N VAL A 7 9.14 -16.74 14.39
CA VAL A 7 8.44 -15.83 13.49
C VAL A 7 7.45 -15.09 14.36
N LYS A 8 7.65 -13.79 14.50
CA LYS A 8 6.75 -12.95 15.26
C LYS A 8 5.52 -12.72 14.39
N GLU A 9 4.66 -13.72 14.31
CA GLU A 9 3.42 -13.72 13.50
C GLU A 9 2.62 -12.43 13.70
N ASN A 10 2.53 -11.97 14.96
CA ASN A 10 1.92 -10.69 15.32
C ASN A 10 2.57 -9.48 14.62
N GLU A 11 3.89 -9.45 14.44
CA GLU A 11 4.58 -8.37 13.73
C GLU A 11 4.31 -8.44 12.22
N LEU A 12 4.21 -9.64 11.63
CA LEU A 12 3.84 -9.81 10.23
C LEU A 12 2.39 -9.37 9.97
N GLU A 13 1.46 -9.74 10.85
CA GLU A 13 0.07 -9.30 10.81
C GLU A 13 -0.05 -7.78 10.92
N GLN A 14 0.66 -7.16 11.88
CA GLN A 14 0.71 -5.71 12.01
C GLN A 14 1.27 -5.04 10.75
N MET A 15 2.33 -5.61 10.16
CA MET A 15 2.92 -5.08 8.94
C MET A 15 1.92 -5.15 7.76
N ILE A 16 1.18 -6.25 7.60
CA ILE A 16 0.13 -6.37 6.57
C ILE A 16 -0.93 -5.28 6.74
N VAL A 17 -1.40 -5.06 7.97
CA VAL A 17 -2.41 -4.02 8.27
C VAL A 17 -1.88 -2.64 7.94
N ILE A 18 -0.65 -2.32 8.35
CA ILE A 18 -0.02 -1.02 8.07
C ILE A 18 0.11 -0.79 6.57
N LEU A 19 0.64 -1.76 5.82
CA LEU A 19 0.85 -1.64 4.38
C LEU A 19 -0.47 -1.40 3.62
N ARG A 20 -1.51 -2.17 3.93
CA ARG A 20 -2.85 -1.99 3.33
C ARG A 20 -3.47 -0.66 3.69
N ARG A 21 -3.34 -0.23 4.96
CA ARG A 21 -3.83 1.07 5.40
C ARG A 21 -3.12 2.22 4.68
N SER A 22 -1.80 2.15 4.56
CA SER A 22 -1.02 3.16 3.85
C SER A 22 -1.35 3.21 2.35
N SER A 23 -1.56 2.07 1.70
CA SER A 23 -2.08 1.99 0.32
C SER A 23 -3.44 2.70 0.17
N ALA A 24 -4.38 2.42 1.08
CA ALA A 24 -5.69 3.06 1.08
C ALA A 24 -5.61 4.58 1.28
N GLN A 25 -4.80 5.04 2.24
CA GLN A 25 -4.59 6.48 2.49
C GLN A 25 -3.97 7.20 1.30
N LEU A 26 -3.05 6.56 0.58
CA LEU A 26 -2.47 7.14 -0.64
C LEU A 26 -3.55 7.36 -1.71
N ARG A 27 -4.43 6.39 -1.93
CA ARG A 27 -5.54 6.51 -2.88
C ARG A 27 -6.59 7.54 -2.45
N GLU A 28 -6.81 7.70 -1.15
CA GLU A 28 -7.66 8.78 -0.62
C GLU A 28 -7.09 10.16 -0.97
N VAL A 29 -5.79 10.38 -0.66
CA VAL A 29 -5.09 11.62 -1.00
C VAL A 29 -5.11 11.87 -2.52
N GLN A 30 -4.94 10.84 -3.35
CA GLN A 30 -5.07 10.97 -4.80
C GLN A 30 -6.45 11.49 -5.22
N GLY A 31 -7.52 10.96 -4.61
CA GLY A 31 -8.90 11.41 -4.84
C GLY A 31 -9.11 12.87 -4.43
N GLU A 32 -8.58 13.28 -3.28
CA GLU A 32 -8.63 14.67 -2.82
C GLU A 32 -7.90 15.61 -3.79
N MET A 33 -6.72 15.19 -4.29
CA MET A 33 -5.94 15.98 -5.25
C MET A 33 -6.67 16.10 -6.60
N HIS A 34 -7.36 15.06 -7.06
CA HIS A 34 -8.25 15.16 -8.23
C HIS A 34 -9.40 16.14 -8.01
N ALA A 35 -10.02 16.12 -6.82
CA ALA A 35 -11.08 17.07 -6.49
C ALA A 35 -10.58 18.53 -6.46
N ILE A 36 -9.35 18.76 -5.97
CA ILE A 36 -8.70 20.07 -6.02
C ILE A 36 -8.43 20.48 -7.47
N ALA A 37 -7.90 19.57 -8.30
CA ALA A 37 -7.63 19.83 -9.72
C ALA A 37 -8.90 20.27 -10.46
N GLN A 38 -10.00 19.54 -10.28
CA GLN A 38 -11.30 19.87 -10.89
C GLN A 38 -11.84 21.24 -10.45
N LYS A 39 -11.73 21.57 -9.15
CA LYS A 39 -12.13 22.89 -8.65
C LYS A 39 -11.30 24.02 -9.25
N MET A 40 -10.02 23.78 -9.49
CA MET A 40 -9.13 24.79 -10.07
C MET A 40 -9.36 24.99 -11.57
N GLU A 41 -9.61 23.91 -12.30
CA GLU A 41 -10.02 23.94 -13.71
C GLU A 41 -11.33 24.71 -13.90
N GLY A 42 -12.27 24.56 -12.96
CA GLY A 42 -13.59 25.19 -13.02
C GLY A 42 -13.68 26.64 -12.49
N GLY A 43 -12.63 27.22 -11.90
CA GLY A 43 -12.79 28.56 -11.30
C GLY A 43 -11.56 29.37 -10.89
N ALA A 44 -10.41 28.76 -10.60
CA ALA A 44 -9.27 29.48 -10.01
C ALA A 44 -8.12 29.77 -10.98
N LEU A 45 -7.91 28.91 -11.99
CA LEU A 45 -6.84 29.06 -12.97
C LEU A 45 -7.39 28.97 -14.39
N ILE A 46 -7.80 30.12 -14.93
CA ILE A 46 -8.17 30.26 -16.33
C ILE A 46 -6.88 30.45 -17.14
N GLY A 47 -6.59 29.53 -18.06
CA GLY A 47 -5.45 29.60 -18.98
C GLY A 47 -4.37 28.53 -18.75
N VAL A 48 -3.24 28.66 -19.45
CA VAL A 48 -2.18 27.63 -19.56
C VAL A 48 -1.68 27.14 -18.19
N GLY A 49 -1.56 28.03 -17.19
CA GLY A 49 -1.12 27.62 -15.84
C GLY A 49 -2.07 26.67 -15.12
N GLY A 50 -3.38 26.78 -15.35
CA GLY A 50 -4.37 25.85 -14.82
C GLY A 50 -4.28 24.49 -15.48
N THR A 51 -4.18 24.49 -16.80
CA THR A 51 -4.00 23.28 -17.61
C THR A 51 -2.72 22.54 -17.20
N GLU A 52 -1.59 23.23 -17.08
CA GLU A 52 -0.32 22.63 -16.66
C GLU A 52 -0.37 22.10 -15.22
N PHE A 53 -1.03 22.81 -14.31
CA PHE A 53 -1.19 22.32 -12.93
C PHE A 53 -2.06 21.04 -12.87
N VAL A 54 -3.20 21.05 -13.55
CA VAL A 54 -4.10 19.88 -13.65
C VAL A 54 -3.37 18.71 -14.31
N ASN A 55 -2.62 18.97 -15.39
CA ASN A 55 -1.78 17.97 -16.04
C ASN A 55 -0.71 17.40 -15.10
N GLY A 56 -0.03 18.26 -14.33
CA GLY A 56 0.97 17.83 -13.35
C GLY A 56 0.38 16.94 -12.25
N LEU A 57 -0.79 17.31 -11.73
CA LEU A 57 -1.50 16.50 -10.74
C LEU A 57 -1.98 15.16 -11.32
N ASN A 58 -2.67 15.20 -12.46
CA ASN A 58 -3.32 14.03 -13.02
C ASN A 58 -2.33 13.06 -13.67
N ASN A 59 -1.26 13.55 -14.29
CA ASN A 59 -0.34 12.69 -15.04
C ASN A 59 0.90 12.29 -14.25
N ASN A 60 1.44 13.15 -13.38
CA ASN A 60 2.68 12.84 -12.67
C ASN A 60 2.40 12.35 -11.25
N LEU A 61 1.70 13.17 -10.47
CA LEU A 61 1.45 12.85 -9.06
C LEU A 61 0.53 11.64 -8.91
N SER A 62 -0.61 11.63 -9.62
CA SER A 62 -1.58 10.54 -9.57
C SER A 62 -0.94 9.19 -9.93
N ASN A 63 -0.17 9.15 -11.02
CA ASN A 63 0.53 7.93 -11.45
C ASN A 63 1.59 7.48 -10.44
N SER A 64 2.32 8.41 -9.83
CA SER A 64 3.32 8.10 -8.81
C SER A 64 2.68 7.56 -7.53
N ILE A 65 1.54 8.12 -7.12
CA ILE A 65 0.78 7.66 -5.96
C ILE A 65 0.21 6.26 -6.21
N GLU A 66 -0.39 6.01 -7.37
CA GLU A 66 -0.94 4.68 -7.68
C GLU A 66 0.17 3.62 -7.78
N ALA A 67 1.32 3.96 -8.39
CA ALA A 67 2.48 3.06 -8.42
C ALA A 67 2.98 2.71 -7.01
N LEU A 68 3.03 3.69 -6.10
CA LEU A 68 3.42 3.46 -4.71
C LEU A 68 2.39 2.62 -3.97
N ALA A 69 1.09 2.94 -4.10
CA ALA A 69 0.01 2.17 -3.48
C ALA A 69 0.02 0.71 -3.94
N ALA A 70 0.19 0.47 -5.25
CA ALA A 70 0.33 -0.87 -5.81
C ALA A 70 1.53 -1.64 -5.24
N LYS A 71 2.67 -0.97 -5.02
CA LYS A 71 3.85 -1.60 -4.39
C LYS A 71 3.63 -1.95 -2.92
N LEU A 72 2.87 -1.14 -2.18
CA LEU A 72 2.49 -1.47 -0.81
C LEU A 72 1.55 -2.67 -0.75
N GLU A 73 0.57 -2.78 -1.66
CA GLU A 73 -0.29 -3.96 -1.78
C GLU A 73 0.50 -5.22 -2.15
N GLU A 74 1.41 -5.11 -3.13
CA GLU A 74 2.29 -6.22 -3.52
C GLU A 74 3.11 -6.70 -2.32
N ARG A 75 3.65 -5.77 -1.53
CA ARG A 75 4.41 -6.10 -0.32
C ARG A 75 3.51 -6.75 0.73
N ALA A 76 2.30 -6.26 0.95
CA ALA A 76 1.35 -6.86 1.88
C ALA A 76 1.00 -8.29 1.48
N ALA A 77 0.77 -8.55 0.19
CA ALA A 77 0.50 -9.88 -0.34
C ALA A 77 1.70 -10.82 -0.21
N TYR A 78 2.93 -10.31 -0.36
CA TYR A 78 4.14 -11.09 -0.09
C TYR A 78 4.22 -11.51 1.38
N VAL A 79 4.02 -10.57 2.31
CA VAL A 79 4.08 -10.82 3.75
C VAL A 79 2.98 -11.80 4.19
N GLN A 80 1.77 -11.66 3.64
CA GLN A 80 0.66 -12.58 3.88
C GLN A 80 1.04 -14.02 3.50
N ARG A 81 1.70 -14.23 2.35
CA ARG A 81 2.17 -15.55 1.93
C ARG A 81 3.25 -16.11 2.87
N GLU A 82 4.17 -15.29 3.35
CA GLU A 82 5.17 -15.72 4.33
C GLU A 82 4.52 -16.13 5.66
N LEU A 83 3.50 -15.41 6.12
CA LEU A 83 2.74 -15.75 7.31
C LEU A 83 2.05 -17.12 7.16
N GLU A 84 1.36 -17.34 6.05
CA GLU A 84 0.67 -18.60 5.74
C GLU A 84 1.64 -19.78 5.67
N GLN A 85 2.79 -19.60 5.04
CA GLN A 85 3.85 -20.63 4.95
C GLN A 85 4.39 -21.00 6.34
N ASN A 86 4.63 -20.00 7.20
CA ASN A 86 5.11 -20.23 8.56
C ASN A 86 4.07 -20.96 9.41
N GLN A 87 2.80 -20.58 9.32
CA GLN A 87 1.71 -21.27 10.01
C GLN A 87 1.58 -22.72 9.55
N ALA A 88 1.67 -22.98 8.24
CA ALA A 88 1.63 -24.32 7.67
C ALA A 88 2.82 -25.18 8.16
N ALA A 89 4.04 -24.63 8.15
CA ALA A 89 5.25 -25.32 8.62
C ALA A 89 5.17 -25.66 10.12
N ARG A 90 4.61 -24.78 10.95
CA ARG A 90 4.36 -25.04 12.38
C ARG A 90 3.35 -26.17 12.58
N ASN A 91 2.26 -26.19 11.81
CA ASN A 91 1.24 -27.23 11.89
C ASN A 91 1.79 -28.60 11.47
N GLN A 92 2.56 -28.67 10.38
CA GLN A 92 3.22 -29.90 9.94
C GLN A 92 4.23 -30.41 10.98
N SER A 93 5.02 -29.51 11.57
CA SER A 93 5.99 -29.88 12.60
C SER A 93 5.30 -30.42 13.85
N ARG A 94 4.19 -29.82 14.29
CA ARG A 94 3.41 -30.31 15.44
C ARG A 94 2.85 -31.72 15.24
N GLY A 95 2.47 -32.08 14.01
CA GLY A 95 1.98 -33.43 13.69
C GLY A 95 3.07 -34.49 13.54
N ARG A 96 4.35 -34.11 13.43
CA ARG A 96 5.47 -35.02 13.16
C ARG A 96 6.27 -35.43 14.40
N PHE A 97 6.04 -34.78 15.54
CA PHE A 97 6.70 -35.06 16.82
C PHE A 97 5.72 -35.61 17.89
N VAL A 98 4.62 -36.23 17.46
CA VAL A 98 3.71 -37.02 18.32
C VAL A 98 3.96 -38.49 18.06
#